data_AF-A0A7S0JT85-F1
#
_entry.id   AF-A0A7S0JT85-F1
#
_cell.length_a   1.000
_cell.length_b   1.000
_cell.length_c   1.000
_cell.angle_alpha   90.00
_cell.angle_beta   90.00
_cell.angle_gamma   90.00
#
_symmetry.space_group_name_H-M   'P 1'
#
loop_
_entity.id
_entity.type
_entity.pdbx_description
1 polymer ?
#
loop_
_entity_poly.entity_id
_entity_poly.type
_entity_poly.pdbx_seq_one_letter_code
_entity_poly.pdbx_strand_id
1 'polypeptide(L)'
;NVDFMGPRVLPPPRISHGGAGMDDADVDDMDGPDGEGAVLSGAMLIPAAPGGGAEFAASLPAAMIRAPGDESAVKEVGRPPLVLMHVTHARPKLVLKPDIYNISKHIRRCMDFLCCAPKAFSRWLHGTCIEARPEAVQGMTPPDFSHYMDMKSNKQIISIMMDMDPLVLSMLTEIRDFIGRWEEFGIADGLWKERKPSSFDRMVDRGFPITYFDAKLNTYSRLADKAEDMPSMRDVGFIRTDCSDVSRAHADQARHLVKKYAAVLLKGAQRRMAALQEQWDELVGQLDERPQDLDALK
;
A
#
# COMPACT_ATOMS: atom_id res chain seq x y z
N ASN A 1 62.54 24.61 55.65
CA ASN A 1 62.07 23.86 54.48
C ASN A 1 60.65 23.45 54.76
N VAL A 2 59.73 24.04 54.01
CA VAL A 2 58.28 23.89 54.09
C VAL A 2 57.89 22.57 53.39
N ASP A 3 56.63 22.15 53.58
CA ASP A 3 55.83 21.26 52.71
C ASP A 3 55.50 19.87 53.27
N PHE A 4 54.28 19.34 53.17
CA PHE A 4 52.92 19.88 53.00
C PHE A 4 52.06 18.63 53.25
N MET A 5 51.09 18.66 54.17
CA MET A 5 50.15 17.54 54.35
C MET A 5 49.22 17.50 53.12
N GLY A 6 49.36 16.45 52.30
CA GLY A 6 48.43 16.11 51.21
C GLY A 6 47.26 15.24 51.69
N PRO A 7 46.11 15.26 51.00
CA PRO A 7 44.81 14.95 51.59
C PRO A 7 44.43 13.46 51.57
N ARG A 8 43.62 13.06 52.57
CA ARG A 8 42.91 11.78 52.64
C ARG A 8 41.91 11.67 51.49
N VAL A 9 42.07 10.63 50.67
CA VAL A 9 41.11 10.24 49.63
C VAL A 9 39.88 9.62 50.29
N LEU A 10 38.71 10.27 50.14
CA LEU A 10 37.41 9.69 50.46
C LEU A 10 36.93 8.83 49.26
N PRO A 11 36.38 7.62 49.49
CA PRO A 11 35.77 6.84 48.41
C PRO A 11 34.44 7.48 47.95
N PRO A 12 34.06 7.32 46.66
CA PRO A 12 32.84 7.89 46.13
C PRO A 12 31.58 7.24 46.74
N PRO A 13 30.45 7.97 46.81
CA PRO A 13 29.22 7.45 47.39
C PRO A 13 28.62 6.36 46.51
N ARG A 14 28.25 5.24 47.15
CA ARG A 14 27.39 4.21 46.56
C ARG A 14 26.00 4.82 46.35
N ILE A 15 25.63 5.05 45.09
CA ILE A 15 24.23 5.29 44.71
C ILE A 15 23.56 3.92 44.64
N SER A 16 22.81 3.57 45.68
CA SER A 16 21.83 2.49 45.64
C SER A 16 20.42 3.09 45.50
N HIS A 17 19.89 3.05 44.29
CA HIS A 17 18.45 3.00 43.99
C HIS A 17 18.38 2.23 42.67
N GLY A 18 17.79 1.04 42.57
CA GLY A 18 16.58 0.59 43.24
C GLY A 18 15.38 1.22 42.54
N GLY A 19 15.10 0.79 41.31
CA GLY A 19 13.98 1.25 40.50
C GLY A 19 13.76 0.25 39.38
N ALA A 20 12.60 -0.41 39.42
CA ALA A 20 12.22 -1.55 38.63
C ALA A 20 12.44 -1.36 37.12
N GLY A 21 13.01 -2.37 36.47
CA GLY A 21 12.76 -2.58 35.05
C GLY A 21 11.26 -2.74 34.88
N MET A 22 10.63 -1.72 34.29
CA MET A 22 9.31 -1.88 33.69
C MET A 22 9.60 -2.56 32.37
N ASP A 23 9.33 -3.87 32.32
CA ASP A 23 9.45 -4.65 31.09
C ASP A 23 8.69 -3.94 29.97
N ASP A 24 9.37 -3.72 28.84
CA ASP A 24 8.80 -3.16 27.60
C ASP A 24 7.61 -3.98 27.05
N ALA A 25 7.25 -5.09 27.70
CA ALA A 25 6.12 -5.95 27.36
C ALA A 25 4.76 -5.43 27.87
N ASP A 26 4.70 -4.62 28.94
CA ASP A 26 3.42 -4.21 29.55
C ASP A 26 2.75 -2.98 28.91
N VAL A 27 3.42 -2.34 27.93
CA VAL A 27 2.88 -1.12 27.28
C VAL A 27 2.09 -1.45 26.00
N ASP A 28 2.35 -2.60 25.39
CA ASP A 28 1.54 -3.13 24.28
C ASP A 28 0.32 -3.93 24.77
N ASP A 29 0.28 -4.36 26.04
CA ASP A 29 -0.83 -5.11 26.65
C ASP A 29 -2.01 -4.24 27.16
N MET A 30 -2.10 -3.00 26.69
CA MET A 30 -3.35 -2.21 26.78
C MET A 30 -4.26 -2.44 25.57
N ASP A 31 -3.89 -3.35 24.66
CA ASP A 31 -4.72 -3.92 23.59
C ASP A 31 -5.45 -5.19 24.09
N GLY A 32 -6.40 -5.02 25.01
CA GLY A 32 -7.41 -6.05 25.33
C GLY A 32 -8.60 -6.00 24.35
N PRO A 33 -9.17 -7.15 23.93
CA PRO A 33 -10.07 -7.23 22.79
C PRO A 33 -11.51 -6.89 23.16
N ASP A 34 -11.96 -5.68 22.83
CA ASP A 34 -13.38 -5.39 22.79
C ASP A 34 -13.93 -5.77 21.41
N GLY A 35 -14.53 -6.95 21.36
CA GLY A 35 -15.06 -7.57 20.16
C GLY A 35 -16.26 -6.83 19.57
N GLU A 36 -16.30 -6.81 18.25
CA GLU A 36 -17.53 -6.96 17.46
C GLU A 36 -17.17 -7.62 16.14
N GLY A 37 -17.93 -8.68 15.81
CA GLY A 37 -17.59 -9.64 14.79
C GLY A 37 -17.93 -9.21 13.36
N ALA A 38 -17.19 -9.80 12.42
CA ALA A 38 -17.68 -10.14 11.10
C ALA A 38 -16.77 -11.25 10.53
N VAL A 39 -17.07 -12.49 10.87
CA VAL A 39 -16.62 -13.65 10.10
C VAL A 39 -17.31 -13.61 8.74
N LEU A 40 -16.56 -13.25 7.71
CA LEU A 40 -16.87 -13.58 6.31
C LEU A 40 -15.68 -14.32 5.73
N SER A 41 -15.58 -15.60 6.10
CA SER A 41 -14.74 -16.56 5.40
C SER A 41 -15.51 -17.02 4.16
N GLY A 42 -15.19 -16.41 3.03
CA GLY A 42 -15.65 -16.80 1.70
C GLY A 42 -14.46 -17.18 0.84
N ALA A 43 -13.72 -18.22 1.25
CA ALA A 43 -12.70 -18.84 0.42
C ALA A 43 -13.41 -19.59 -0.72
N MET A 44 -13.53 -18.94 -1.87
CA MET A 44 -13.90 -19.62 -3.10
C MET A 44 -12.65 -20.36 -3.60
N LEU A 45 -12.55 -21.63 -3.20
CA LEU A 45 -11.63 -22.60 -3.77
C LEU A 45 -11.87 -22.72 -5.28
N ILE A 46 -10.87 -22.36 -6.08
CA ILE A 46 -10.77 -22.82 -7.47
C ILE A 46 -10.03 -24.16 -7.42
N PRO A 47 -10.57 -25.25 -7.96
CA PRO A 47 -9.94 -26.55 -7.89
C PRO A 47 -8.67 -26.57 -8.76
N ALA A 48 -7.57 -26.99 -8.14
CA ALA A 48 -6.39 -27.45 -8.84
C ALA A 48 -6.72 -28.74 -9.61
N ALA A 49 -6.37 -28.81 -10.89
CA ALA A 49 -6.33 -30.02 -11.68
C ALA A 49 -4.92 -30.21 -12.27
N PRO A 50 -4.50 -31.46 -12.49
CA PRO A 50 -3.11 -31.89 -12.34
C PRO A 50 -2.30 -31.77 -13.63
N GLY A 51 -0.97 -31.77 -13.46
CA GLY A 51 0.00 -31.73 -14.54
C GLY A 51 -0.01 -32.98 -15.43
N GLY A 52 0.55 -32.79 -16.62
CA GLY A 52 0.91 -33.86 -17.55
C GLY A 52 1.36 -33.31 -18.90
N GLY A 53 2.65 -33.44 -19.18
CA GLY A 53 3.16 -33.76 -20.52
C GLY A 53 3.39 -32.62 -21.52
N ALA A 54 4.61 -32.10 -21.49
CA ALA A 54 5.58 -32.04 -22.60
C ALA A 54 5.11 -31.84 -24.06
N GLU A 55 5.89 -30.98 -24.72
CA GLU A 55 6.17 -30.89 -26.16
C GLU A 55 5.02 -30.43 -27.08
N PHE A 56 5.11 -29.18 -27.55
CA PHE A 56 5.07 -28.88 -28.99
C PHE A 56 5.52 -27.43 -29.21
N ALA A 57 6.83 -27.22 -29.17
CA ALA A 57 7.46 -26.06 -29.79
C ALA A 57 7.49 -26.31 -31.30
N ALA A 58 6.56 -25.70 -32.05
CA ALA A 58 6.79 -25.29 -33.43
C ALA A 58 5.54 -24.64 -34.04
N SER A 59 5.79 -23.53 -34.74
CA SER A 59 4.98 -23.00 -35.85
C SER A 59 3.92 -21.92 -35.51
N LEU A 60 4.43 -20.69 -35.33
CA LEU A 60 3.74 -19.48 -35.81
C LEU A 60 4.64 -18.81 -36.87
N PRO A 61 4.09 -18.33 -38.01
CA PRO A 61 4.87 -17.80 -39.11
C PRO A 61 5.41 -16.41 -38.81
N ALA A 62 6.65 -16.20 -39.24
CA ALA A 62 7.45 -15.01 -39.05
C ALA A 62 6.89 -13.79 -39.80
N ALA A 63 6.64 -12.71 -39.05
CA ALA A 63 6.75 -11.34 -39.53
C ALA A 63 6.98 -10.35 -38.37
N MET A 64 8.05 -10.59 -37.59
CA MET A 64 8.91 -9.51 -37.10
C MET A 64 10.35 -9.97 -37.28
N ILE A 65 11.11 -9.16 -37.99
CA ILE A 65 12.48 -9.42 -38.44
C ILE A 65 13.37 -9.78 -37.24
N ARG A 66 13.85 -11.03 -37.19
CA ARG A 66 14.85 -11.52 -36.24
C ARG A 66 16.14 -11.81 -37.00
N ALA A 67 17.15 -10.98 -36.79
CA ALA A 67 18.54 -11.32 -37.14
C ALA A 67 19.13 -12.23 -36.03
N PRO A 68 20.00 -13.20 -36.35
CA PRO A 68 20.52 -14.15 -35.38
C PRO A 68 21.76 -13.60 -34.68
N GLY A 69 21.71 -13.52 -33.35
CA GLY A 69 22.87 -13.26 -32.50
C GLY A 69 22.72 -12.03 -31.62
N ASP A 70 21.90 -12.12 -30.57
CA ASP A 70 22.22 -11.51 -29.28
C ASP A 70 21.32 -12.14 -28.21
N GLU A 71 21.93 -12.86 -27.26
CA GLU A 71 21.24 -13.62 -26.20
C GLU A 71 21.12 -12.79 -24.91
N SER A 72 21.26 -11.47 -25.01
CA SER A 72 21.29 -10.57 -23.85
C SER A 72 20.25 -9.45 -23.98
N ALA A 73 19.32 -9.41 -23.03
CA ALA A 73 18.42 -8.31 -22.70
C ALA A 73 17.33 -7.94 -23.72
N VAL A 74 16.17 -8.61 -23.60
CA VAL A 74 14.89 -8.01 -24.02
C VAL A 74 14.57 -6.87 -23.05
N LYS A 75 15.04 -5.67 -23.37
CA LYS A 75 14.52 -4.43 -22.79
C LYS A 75 13.19 -4.15 -23.48
N GLU A 76 12.08 -4.27 -22.75
CA GLU A 76 10.73 -3.96 -23.26
C GLU A 76 10.71 -2.56 -23.89
N VAL A 77 10.51 -2.50 -25.21
CA VAL A 77 10.27 -1.25 -25.92
C VAL A 77 8.82 -0.84 -25.63
N GLY A 78 8.70 0.03 -24.63
CA GLY A 78 7.45 0.55 -24.09
C GLY A 78 6.55 1.21 -25.11
N ARG A 79 5.40 0.58 -25.36
CA ARG A 79 4.21 1.31 -25.80
C ARG A 79 3.64 2.02 -24.57
N PRO A 80 3.20 3.28 -24.67
CA PRO A 80 2.58 3.96 -23.54
C PRO A 80 1.36 3.16 -23.07
N PRO A 81 1.11 3.08 -21.75
CA PRO A 81 -0.04 2.37 -21.23
C PRO A 81 -1.33 2.98 -21.75
N LEU A 82 -2.24 2.13 -22.18
CA LEU A 82 -3.50 2.52 -22.83
C LEU A 82 -4.60 2.84 -21.81
N VAL A 83 -4.50 2.26 -20.62
CA VAL A 83 -5.51 2.39 -19.57
C VAL A 83 -4.85 2.94 -18.31
N LEU A 84 -5.42 4.00 -17.76
CA LEU A 84 -5.04 4.55 -16.46
C LEU A 84 -6.07 4.10 -15.42
N MET A 85 -5.58 3.50 -14.34
CA MET A 85 -6.37 3.12 -13.18
C MET A 85 -5.93 3.94 -11.98
N HIS A 86 -6.84 4.74 -11.46
CA HIS A 86 -6.62 5.52 -10.24
C HIS A 86 -7.06 4.72 -9.02
N VAL A 87 -6.16 4.60 -8.06
CA VAL A 87 -6.44 4.02 -6.75
C VAL A 87 -6.60 5.16 -5.78
N THR A 88 -7.79 5.26 -5.19
CA THR A 88 -8.15 6.29 -4.21
C THR A 88 -8.33 5.65 -2.85
N HIS A 89 -7.89 6.33 -1.80
CA HIS A 89 -8.08 5.86 -0.44
C HIS A 89 -9.47 6.29 0.10
N ALA A 90 -10.38 5.35 0.32
CA ALA A 90 -11.70 5.61 0.89
C ALA A 90 -11.93 4.72 2.13
N ARG A 91 -11.64 5.28 3.31
CA ARG A 91 -11.64 4.53 4.59
C ARG A 91 -12.83 3.57 4.74
N PRO A 92 -12.62 2.29 5.12
CA PRO A 92 -11.35 1.61 5.43
C PRO A 92 -10.70 0.86 4.25
N LYS A 93 -11.14 1.07 3.00
CA LYS A 93 -10.71 0.27 1.84
C LYS A 93 -10.10 1.11 0.72
N LEU A 94 -9.24 0.52 -0.08
CA LEU A 94 -8.80 1.15 -1.32
C LEU A 94 -9.90 0.99 -2.37
N VAL A 95 -10.22 2.07 -3.09
CA VAL A 95 -11.24 2.10 -4.14
C VAL A 95 -10.56 2.36 -5.47
N LEU A 96 -10.74 1.41 -6.39
CA LEU A 96 -10.16 1.43 -7.72
C LEU A 96 -11.14 2.06 -8.71
N LYS A 97 -10.64 2.94 -9.57
CA LYS A 97 -11.40 3.60 -10.63
C LYS A 97 -10.59 3.57 -11.93
N PRO A 98 -11.01 2.82 -12.96
CA PRO A 98 -12.09 1.83 -12.97
C PRO A 98 -11.76 0.58 -12.14
N ASP A 99 -12.79 -0.16 -11.71
CA ASP A 99 -12.62 -1.44 -11.00
C ASP A 99 -12.01 -2.55 -11.88
N ILE A 100 -11.28 -3.49 -11.28
CA ILE A 100 -10.62 -4.64 -11.92
C ILE A 100 -11.64 -5.45 -12.74
N TYR A 101 -12.84 -5.66 -12.19
CA TYR A 101 -13.91 -6.36 -12.90
C TYR A 101 -14.31 -5.64 -14.20
N ASN A 102 -14.42 -4.31 -14.15
CA ASN A 102 -14.77 -3.50 -15.31
C ASN A 102 -13.67 -3.53 -16.37
N ILE A 103 -12.40 -3.50 -15.96
CA ILE A 103 -11.25 -3.64 -16.87
C ILE A 103 -11.28 -5.01 -17.55
N SER A 104 -11.41 -6.09 -16.78
CA SER A 104 -11.45 -7.46 -17.30
C SER A 104 -12.63 -7.66 -18.28
N LYS A 105 -13.81 -7.11 -17.95
CA LYS A 105 -14.99 -7.10 -18.81
C LYS A 105 -14.76 -6.30 -20.10
N HIS A 106 -14.07 -5.16 -20.01
CA HIS A 106 -13.76 -4.35 -21.19
C HIS A 106 -12.79 -5.07 -22.12
N ILE A 107 -11.74 -5.70 -21.59
CA ILE A 107 -10.79 -6.50 -22.38
C ILE A 107 -11.53 -7.62 -23.12
N ARG A 108 -12.39 -8.37 -22.43
CA ARG A 108 -13.22 -9.42 -23.07
C ARG A 108 -14.09 -8.87 -24.20
N ARG A 109 -14.77 -7.75 -23.99
CA ARG A 109 -15.58 -7.11 -25.05
C ARG A 109 -14.73 -6.69 -26.25
N CYS A 110 -13.52 -6.18 -26.03
CA CYS A 110 -12.60 -5.84 -27.12
C CYS A 110 -12.22 -7.09 -27.92
N MET A 111 -11.95 -8.22 -27.25
CA MET A 111 -11.67 -9.49 -27.92
C MET A 111 -12.88 -9.98 -28.71
N ASP A 112 -14.08 -9.96 -28.14
CA ASP A 112 -15.32 -10.35 -28.81
C ASP A 112 -15.59 -9.47 -30.05
N PHE A 113 -15.34 -8.17 -29.94
CA PHE A 113 -15.48 -7.22 -31.03
C PHE A 113 -14.51 -7.53 -32.17
N LEU A 114 -13.23 -7.76 -31.86
CA LEU A 114 -12.22 -8.15 -32.86
C LEU A 114 -12.60 -9.47 -33.55
N CYS A 115 -13.16 -10.42 -32.79
CA CYS A 115 -13.62 -11.70 -33.33
C CYS A 115 -14.89 -11.57 -34.20
N CYS A 116 -15.71 -10.55 -33.96
CA CYS A 116 -16.93 -10.30 -34.72
C CYS A 116 -16.73 -9.31 -35.88
N ALA A 117 -15.64 -8.52 -35.88
CA ALA A 117 -15.35 -7.51 -36.89
C ALA A 117 -15.42 -8.05 -38.34
N PRO A 118 -14.99 -9.28 -38.67
CA PRO A 118 -15.13 -9.83 -40.02
C PRO A 118 -16.57 -9.88 -40.56
N LYS A 119 -17.58 -9.88 -39.69
CA LYS A 119 -19.00 -9.85 -40.09
C LYS A 119 -19.40 -8.55 -40.78
N ALA A 120 -18.67 -7.47 -40.57
CA ALA A 120 -18.94 -6.19 -41.22
C ALA A 120 -18.35 -6.11 -42.63
N PHE A 121 -17.48 -7.05 -43.02
CA PHE A 121 -16.81 -7.01 -44.32
C PHE A 121 -17.52 -7.92 -45.32
N SER A 122 -18.09 -7.31 -46.36
CA SER A 122 -18.67 -8.05 -47.47
C SER A 122 -17.58 -8.73 -48.31
N ARG A 123 -17.79 -10.03 -48.61
CA ARG A 123 -16.91 -10.76 -49.51
C ARG A 123 -17.07 -10.26 -50.94
N TRP A 124 -15.97 -10.23 -51.70
CA TRP A 124 -16.00 -9.98 -53.14
C TRP A 124 -15.86 -11.29 -53.92
N LEU A 125 -16.43 -11.33 -55.13
CA LEU A 125 -16.18 -12.42 -56.06
C LEU A 125 -14.70 -12.43 -56.43
N HIS A 126 -14.10 -13.62 -56.47
CA HIS A 126 -12.67 -13.79 -56.68
C HIS A 126 -12.16 -13.04 -57.93
N GLY A 127 -11.14 -12.20 -57.75
CA GLY A 127 -10.55 -11.42 -58.84
C GLY A 127 -11.40 -10.24 -59.33
N THR A 128 -12.48 -9.88 -58.64
CA THR A 128 -13.35 -8.76 -59.00
C THR A 128 -13.55 -7.80 -57.83
N CYS A 129 -14.06 -6.60 -58.12
CA CYS A 129 -14.57 -5.66 -57.11
C CYS A 129 -16.10 -5.74 -56.97
N ILE A 130 -16.69 -6.90 -57.29
CA ILE A 130 -18.14 -7.12 -57.23
C ILE A 130 -18.45 -7.85 -55.92
N GLU A 131 -19.33 -7.26 -55.12
CA GLU A 131 -19.78 -7.85 -53.86
C GLU A 131 -20.53 -9.18 -54.10
N ALA A 132 -20.16 -10.22 -53.37
CA ALA A 132 -20.83 -11.50 -53.38
C ALA A 132 -22.18 -11.37 -52.67
N ARG A 133 -23.26 -11.21 -53.44
CA ARG A 133 -24.62 -11.20 -52.88
C ARG A 133 -25.09 -12.63 -52.60
N PRO A 134 -25.63 -12.92 -51.41
CA PRO A 134 -26.24 -14.21 -51.13
C PRO A 134 -27.42 -14.46 -52.07
N GLU A 135 -27.39 -15.54 -52.85
CA GLU A 135 -28.57 -15.98 -53.60
C GLU A 135 -29.59 -16.54 -52.61
N ALA A 136 -30.73 -15.85 -52.46
CA ALA A 136 -31.84 -16.33 -51.65
C ALA A 136 -32.54 -17.48 -52.38
N VAL A 137 -32.20 -18.72 -52.03
CA VAL A 137 -32.95 -19.90 -52.47
C VAL A 137 -34.31 -19.92 -51.75
N GLN A 138 -35.40 -20.07 -52.49
CA GLN A 138 -36.76 -20.08 -51.93
C GLN A 138 -36.88 -21.08 -50.76
N GLY A 139 -37.26 -20.57 -49.59
CA GLY A 139 -37.49 -21.37 -48.38
C GLY A 139 -36.28 -21.56 -47.46
N MET A 140 -35.10 -21.07 -47.82
CA MET A 140 -33.89 -21.19 -47.00
C MET A 140 -33.36 -19.81 -46.58
N THR A 141 -32.87 -19.70 -45.35
CA THR A 141 -32.16 -18.49 -44.90
C THR A 141 -30.89 -18.35 -45.75
N PRO A 142 -30.61 -17.17 -46.35
CA PRO A 142 -29.42 -16.98 -47.17
C PRO A 142 -28.16 -17.32 -46.37
N PRO A 143 -27.19 -18.05 -46.96
CA PRO A 143 -25.92 -18.34 -46.30
C PRO A 143 -25.20 -17.04 -45.91
N ASP A 144 -24.57 -17.02 -44.73
CA ASP A 144 -23.73 -15.90 -44.32
C ASP A 144 -22.44 -15.88 -45.15
N PHE A 145 -22.35 -15.00 -46.14
CA PHE A 145 -21.17 -14.80 -46.99
C PHE A 145 -20.12 -13.88 -46.33
N SER A 146 -19.89 -14.07 -45.03
CA SER A 146 -18.93 -13.31 -44.24
C SER A 146 -17.60 -14.06 -44.08
N HIS A 147 -16.49 -13.32 -44.01
CA HIS A 147 -15.17 -13.84 -43.62
C HIS A 147 -15.11 -14.42 -42.21
N TYR A 148 -16.15 -14.20 -41.40
CA TYR A 148 -16.25 -14.67 -40.04
C TYR A 148 -16.09 -16.19 -39.89
N MET A 149 -16.66 -16.99 -40.80
CA MET A 149 -16.55 -18.45 -40.70
C MET A 149 -15.12 -18.95 -40.93
N ASP A 150 -14.38 -18.32 -41.85
CA ASP A 150 -12.98 -18.67 -42.11
C ASP A 150 -12.10 -18.27 -40.91
N MET A 151 -12.37 -17.10 -40.33
CA MET A 151 -11.63 -16.64 -39.16
C MET A 151 -11.90 -17.52 -37.94
N LYS A 152 -13.16 -17.86 -37.70
CA LYS A 152 -13.59 -18.71 -36.57
C LYS A 152 -12.99 -20.11 -36.65
N SER A 153 -12.77 -20.65 -37.84
CA SER A 153 -12.19 -21.98 -38.05
C SER A 153 -10.66 -21.99 -38.10
N ASN A 154 -10.02 -20.82 -38.12
CA ASN A 154 -8.57 -20.72 -38.12
C ASN A 154 -7.98 -21.11 -36.75
N LYS A 155 -7.24 -22.22 -36.73
CA LYS A 155 -6.60 -22.78 -35.52
C LYS A 155 -5.65 -21.80 -34.83
N GLN A 156 -4.95 -20.94 -35.58
CA GLN A 156 -4.04 -19.97 -34.98
C GLN A 156 -4.79 -18.91 -34.17
N ILE A 157 -5.94 -18.47 -34.66
CA ILE A 157 -6.77 -17.48 -33.98
C ILE A 157 -7.39 -18.09 -32.73
N ILE A 158 -7.88 -19.33 -32.83
CA ILE A 158 -8.40 -20.08 -31.66
C ILE A 158 -7.30 -20.22 -30.59
N SER A 159 -6.08 -20.60 -30.97
CA SER A 159 -4.95 -20.72 -30.03
C SER A 159 -4.67 -19.40 -29.33
N ILE A 160 -4.54 -18.30 -30.09
CA ILE A 160 -4.28 -16.97 -29.52
C ILE A 160 -5.41 -16.58 -28.55
N MET A 161 -6.68 -16.84 -28.89
CA MET A 161 -7.79 -16.55 -27.99
C MET A 161 -7.73 -17.33 -26.68
N MET A 162 -7.32 -18.61 -26.73
CA MET A 162 -7.17 -19.44 -25.53
C MET A 162 -6.01 -18.95 -24.65
N ASP A 163 -4.94 -18.43 -25.26
CA ASP A 163 -3.77 -17.91 -24.55
C ASP A 163 -4.02 -16.52 -23.91
N MET A 164 -5.05 -15.79 -24.35
CA MET A 164 -5.35 -14.44 -23.82
C MET A 164 -5.91 -14.46 -22.39
N ASP A 165 -6.78 -15.41 -22.06
CA ASP A 165 -7.36 -15.51 -20.72
C ASP A 165 -6.31 -15.65 -19.60
N PRO A 166 -5.33 -16.57 -19.67
CA PRO A 166 -4.30 -16.68 -18.66
C PRO A 166 -3.39 -15.44 -18.61
N LEU A 167 -3.10 -14.79 -19.75
CA LEU A 167 -2.34 -13.54 -19.78
C LEU A 167 -3.07 -12.41 -19.05
N VAL A 168 -4.37 -12.26 -19.30
CA VAL A 168 -5.20 -11.27 -18.60
C VAL A 168 -5.24 -11.55 -17.10
N LEU A 169 -5.40 -12.81 -16.69
CA LEU A 169 -5.39 -13.18 -15.27
C LEU A 169 -4.04 -12.91 -14.60
N SER A 170 -2.92 -13.17 -15.29
CA SER A 170 -1.57 -12.86 -14.78
C SER A 170 -1.42 -11.36 -14.51
N MET A 171 -1.78 -10.52 -15.49
CA MET A 171 -1.70 -9.06 -15.33
C MET A 171 -2.59 -8.55 -14.20
N LEU A 172 -3.83 -9.04 -14.08
CA LEU A 172 -4.73 -8.62 -13.01
C LEU A 172 -4.25 -9.07 -11.63
N THR A 173 -3.59 -10.23 -11.54
CA THR A 173 -2.94 -10.71 -10.31
C THR A 173 -1.80 -9.78 -9.91
N GLU A 174 -0.90 -9.42 -10.83
CA GLU A 174 0.20 -8.49 -10.55
C GLU A 174 -0.29 -7.11 -10.08
N ILE A 175 -1.37 -6.60 -10.68
CA ILE A 175 -2.02 -5.35 -10.24
C ILE A 175 -2.57 -5.50 -8.82
N ARG A 176 -3.25 -6.62 -8.53
CA ARG A 176 -3.80 -6.89 -7.19
C ARG A 176 -2.68 -6.97 -6.15
N ASP A 177 -1.57 -7.63 -6.46
CA ASP A 177 -0.43 -7.76 -5.54
C ASP A 177 0.29 -6.43 -5.33
N PHE A 178 0.31 -5.55 -6.34
CA PHE A 178 0.79 -4.17 -6.18
C PHE A 178 -0.09 -3.36 -5.24
N ILE A 179 -1.42 -3.48 -5.35
CA ILE A 179 -2.36 -2.78 -4.47
C ILE A 179 -2.35 -3.38 -3.06
N GLY A 180 -2.26 -4.71 -2.94
CA GLY A 180 -2.20 -5.43 -1.67
C GLY A 180 -1.02 -4.97 -0.81
N ARG A 181 0.13 -4.64 -1.41
CA ARG A 181 1.27 -4.05 -0.67
C ARG A 181 0.93 -2.72 0.00
N TRP A 182 0.10 -1.88 -0.62
CA TRP A 182 -0.37 -0.64 0.00
C TRP A 182 -1.40 -0.90 1.11
N GLU A 183 -2.23 -1.94 0.99
CA GLU A 183 -3.15 -2.36 2.05
C GLU A 183 -2.40 -2.93 3.26
N GLU A 184 -1.44 -3.82 3.03
CA GLU A 184 -0.58 -4.42 4.05
C GLU A 184 0.23 -3.35 4.78
N PHE A 185 0.80 -2.37 4.06
CA PHE A 185 1.50 -1.24 4.65
C PHE A 185 0.59 -0.45 5.61
N GLY A 186 -0.65 -0.16 5.22
CA GLY A 186 -1.61 0.53 6.08
C GLY A 186 -2.01 -0.26 7.34
N ILE A 187 -2.08 -1.60 7.24
CA ILE A 187 -2.47 -2.49 8.34
C ILE A 187 -1.32 -2.74 9.31
N ALA A 188 -0.13 -3.09 8.78
CA ALA A 188 1.04 -3.47 9.57
C ALA A 188 1.49 -2.35 10.50
N ASP A 189 1.44 -1.10 10.04
CA ASP A 189 1.85 0.06 10.82
C ASP A 189 0.71 0.66 11.68
N GLY A 190 -0.48 0.04 11.67
CA GLY A 190 -1.62 0.46 12.49
C GLY A 190 -2.10 1.89 12.21
N LEU A 191 -1.76 2.45 11.05
CA LEU A 191 -1.91 3.87 10.72
C LEU A 191 -3.38 4.34 10.75
N TRP A 192 -4.27 3.39 10.46
CA TRP A 192 -5.71 3.58 10.37
C TRP A 192 -6.46 3.15 11.64
N LYS A 193 -5.76 2.70 12.69
CA LYS A 193 -6.38 2.48 14.00
C LYS A 193 -6.61 3.84 14.68
N GLU A 194 -7.80 4.41 14.52
CA GLU A 194 -8.14 5.67 15.18
C GLU A 194 -8.21 5.52 16.70
N ARG A 195 -7.30 6.18 17.43
CA ARG A 195 -7.36 6.27 18.89
C ARG A 195 -8.40 7.31 19.32
N LYS A 196 -9.26 6.95 20.27
CA LYS A 196 -10.23 7.87 20.88
C LYS A 196 -9.49 9.09 21.47
N PRO A 197 -9.98 10.33 21.29
CA PRO A 197 -9.34 11.55 21.82
C PRO A 197 -9.01 11.46 23.32
N SER A 198 -9.90 10.82 24.10
CA SER A 198 -9.71 10.58 25.53
C SER A 198 -8.46 9.76 25.88
N SER A 199 -7.94 8.95 24.96
CA SER A 199 -6.69 8.22 25.18
C SER A 199 -5.45 9.13 25.18
N PHE A 200 -5.49 10.22 24.40
CA PHE A 200 -4.40 11.21 24.37
C PHE A 200 -4.40 12.08 25.62
N ASP A 201 -5.58 12.45 26.15
CA ASP A 201 -5.66 13.18 27.43
C ASP A 201 -5.17 12.32 28.61
N ARG A 202 -5.56 11.04 28.65
CA ARG A 202 -5.02 10.09 29.65
C ARG A 202 -3.50 9.95 29.58
N MET A 203 -2.90 10.16 28.41
CA MET A 203 -1.45 10.12 28.23
C MET A 203 -0.75 11.31 28.92
N VAL A 204 -1.40 12.48 28.91
CA VAL A 204 -0.92 13.66 29.65
C VAL A 204 -1.00 13.41 31.16
N ASP A 205 -2.09 12.82 31.64
CA ASP A 205 -2.30 12.58 33.07
C ASP A 205 -1.40 11.49 33.64
N ARG A 206 -1.13 10.42 32.87
CA ARG A 206 -0.19 9.36 33.29
C ARG A 206 1.28 9.79 33.25
N GLY A 207 1.62 10.86 32.51
CA GLY A 207 2.98 11.37 32.45
C GLY A 207 3.99 10.39 31.86
N PHE A 208 3.75 9.91 30.63
CA PHE A 208 4.69 9.02 29.94
C PHE A 208 6.10 9.61 29.81
N PRO A 209 7.15 8.78 29.82
CA PRO A 209 8.53 9.24 29.68
C PRO A 209 8.74 9.87 28.29
N ILE A 210 9.65 10.85 28.20
CA ILE A 210 9.92 11.56 26.94
C ILE A 210 10.42 10.62 25.83
N THR A 211 11.16 9.57 26.22
CA THR A 211 11.68 8.53 25.32
C THR A 211 10.57 7.80 24.56
N TYR A 212 9.39 7.62 25.18
CA TYR A 212 8.23 7.03 24.52
C TYR A 212 7.73 7.91 23.37
N PHE A 213 7.64 9.23 23.60
CA PHE A 213 7.22 10.17 22.58
C PHE A 213 8.26 10.26 21.46
N ASP A 214 9.55 10.30 21.78
CA ASP A 214 10.61 10.33 20.78
C ASP A 214 10.57 9.09 19.88
N ALA A 215 10.40 7.90 20.47
CA ALA A 215 10.27 6.67 19.70
C ALA A 215 9.06 6.71 18.75
N LYS A 216 7.87 7.12 19.24
CA LYS A 216 6.66 7.18 18.41
C LYS A 216 6.75 8.27 17.32
N LEU A 217 7.27 9.45 17.64
CA LEU A 217 7.45 10.54 16.67
C LEU A 217 8.42 10.12 15.56
N ASN A 218 9.53 9.48 15.90
CA ASN A 218 10.49 8.97 14.93
C ASN A 218 9.88 7.85 14.05
N THR A 219 9.13 6.91 14.64
CA THR A 219 8.45 5.86 13.88
C THR A 219 7.48 6.41 12.84
N TYR A 220 6.59 7.34 13.23
CA TYR A 220 5.64 7.91 12.29
C TYR A 220 6.28 8.87 11.28
N SER A 221 7.36 9.59 11.65
CA SER A 221 8.12 10.40 10.69
C SER A 221 8.73 9.52 9.60
N ARG A 222 9.43 8.44 9.99
CA ARG A 222 10.00 7.47 9.05
C ARG A 222 8.94 6.81 8.19
N LEU A 223 7.75 6.59 8.74
CA LEU A 223 6.65 6.00 7.99
C LEU A 223 6.10 6.94 6.92
N ALA A 224 6.04 8.25 7.21
CA ALA A 224 5.68 9.25 6.21
C ALA A 224 6.69 9.27 5.06
N ASP A 225 7.99 9.23 5.39
CA ASP A 225 9.07 9.20 4.39
C ASP A 225 8.98 7.92 3.54
N LYS A 226 8.81 6.75 4.18
CA LYS A 226 8.61 5.46 3.48
C LYS A 226 7.40 5.47 2.54
N ALA A 227 6.31 6.12 2.93
CA ALA A 227 5.10 6.20 2.11
C ALA A 227 5.33 7.04 0.84
N GLU A 228 6.21 8.04 0.91
CA GLU A 228 6.61 8.87 -0.24
C GLU A 228 7.67 8.20 -1.12
N ASP A 229 8.58 7.42 -0.51
CA ASP A 229 9.62 6.66 -1.22
C ASP A 229 9.05 5.44 -1.98
N MET A 230 7.95 4.86 -1.51
CA MET A 230 7.32 3.73 -2.19
C MET A 230 6.82 4.11 -3.59
N PRO A 231 6.99 3.24 -4.60
CA PRO A 231 6.59 3.53 -5.97
C PRO A 231 5.07 3.71 -6.07
N SER A 232 4.64 4.94 -6.33
CA SER A 232 3.23 5.30 -6.48
C SER A 232 2.66 4.95 -7.84
N MET A 233 3.49 4.68 -8.85
CA MET A 233 3.06 4.32 -10.19
C MET A 233 3.67 3.00 -10.63
N ARG A 234 2.85 2.11 -11.19
CA ARG A 234 3.29 0.83 -11.73
C ARG A 234 2.58 0.54 -13.04
N ASP A 235 3.37 0.19 -14.05
CA ASP A 235 2.87 -0.29 -15.33
C ASP A 235 2.90 -1.82 -15.36
N VAL A 236 1.77 -2.42 -15.72
CA VAL A 236 1.61 -3.87 -15.92
C VAL A 236 0.92 -4.07 -17.27
N GLY A 237 1.67 -4.57 -18.25
CA GLY A 237 1.20 -4.67 -19.64
C GLY A 237 0.77 -3.31 -20.19
N PHE A 238 -0.50 -3.17 -20.55
CA PHE A 238 -1.07 -1.92 -21.07
C PHE A 238 -1.83 -1.09 -20.02
N ILE A 239 -1.79 -1.49 -18.74
CA ILE A 239 -2.48 -0.82 -17.64
C ILE A 239 -1.46 -0.12 -16.75
N ARG A 240 -1.65 1.18 -16.54
CA ARG A 240 -0.93 1.98 -15.54
C ARG A 240 -1.79 2.11 -14.31
N THR A 241 -1.26 1.64 -13.19
CA THR A 241 -1.87 1.79 -11.87
C THR A 241 -1.24 2.98 -11.17
N ASP A 242 -2.06 3.95 -10.79
CA ASP A 242 -1.68 5.16 -10.09
C ASP A 242 -2.21 5.12 -8.65
N CYS A 243 -1.28 5.01 -7.70
CA CYS A 243 -1.48 5.02 -6.26
C CYS A 243 -0.95 6.31 -5.61
N SER A 244 -0.73 7.39 -6.37
CA SER A 244 -0.25 8.67 -5.82
C SER A 244 -1.15 9.23 -4.72
N ASP A 245 -2.46 9.16 -4.89
CA ASP A 245 -3.44 9.56 -3.87
C ASP A 245 -3.33 8.70 -2.60
N VAL A 246 -3.06 7.40 -2.75
CA VAL A 246 -2.88 6.47 -1.62
C VAL A 246 -1.60 6.78 -0.86
N SER A 247 -0.47 6.95 -1.57
CA SER A 247 0.82 7.34 -0.99
C SER A 247 0.67 8.63 -0.18
N ARG A 248 0.06 9.66 -0.78
CA ARG A 248 -0.20 10.95 -0.12
C ARG A 248 -1.10 10.79 1.10
N ALA A 249 -2.18 10.01 1.01
CA ALA A 249 -3.08 9.79 2.14
C ALA A 249 -2.36 9.11 3.33
N HIS A 250 -1.46 8.15 3.07
CA HIS A 250 -0.66 7.52 4.12
C HIS A 250 0.34 8.51 4.73
N ALA A 251 1.06 9.27 3.92
CA ALA A 251 2.00 10.29 4.40
C ALA A 251 1.30 11.37 5.24
N ASP A 252 0.16 11.87 4.77
CA ASP A 252 -0.64 12.88 5.48
C ASP A 252 -1.16 12.36 6.83
N GLN A 253 -1.62 11.10 6.87
CA GLN A 253 -2.06 10.47 8.11
C GLN A 253 -0.91 10.27 9.10
N ALA A 254 0.25 9.80 8.65
CA ALA A 254 1.43 9.66 9.49
C ALA A 254 1.86 11.02 10.08
N ARG A 255 1.92 12.07 9.26
CA ARG A 255 2.19 13.45 9.69
C ARG A 255 1.15 13.97 10.67
N HIS A 256 -0.12 13.62 10.50
CA HIS A 256 -1.19 13.97 11.43
C HIS A 256 -0.99 13.32 12.80
N LEU A 257 -0.58 12.05 12.85
CA LEU A 257 -0.24 11.39 14.11
C LEU A 257 0.95 12.05 14.78
N VAL A 258 2.02 12.38 14.05
CA VAL A 258 3.16 13.14 14.59
C VAL A 258 2.69 14.44 15.27
N LYS A 259 1.84 15.22 14.60
CA LYS A 259 1.27 16.46 15.17
C LYS A 259 0.47 16.21 16.45
N LYS A 260 -0.35 15.16 16.48
CA LYS A 260 -1.13 14.78 17.67
C LYS A 260 -0.23 14.42 18.85
N TYR A 261 0.76 13.56 18.63
CA TYR A 261 1.71 13.16 19.69
C TYR A 261 2.56 14.35 20.17
N ALA A 262 3.00 15.21 19.25
CA ALA A 262 3.74 16.42 19.61
C ALA A 262 2.90 17.41 20.43
N ALA A 263 1.62 17.58 20.10
CA ALA A 263 0.71 18.43 20.87
C ALA A 263 0.49 17.91 22.30
N VAL A 264 0.37 16.58 22.47
CA VAL A 264 0.27 15.94 23.79
C VAL A 264 1.54 16.15 24.61
N LEU A 265 2.71 15.98 23.99
CA LEU A 265 4.00 16.22 24.63
C LEU A 265 4.14 17.69 25.08
N LEU A 266 3.75 18.64 24.22
CA LEU A 266 3.78 20.07 24.54
C LEU A 266 2.87 20.40 25.73
N LYS A 267 1.64 19.89 25.74
CA LYS A 267 0.69 20.06 26.85
C LYS A 267 1.26 19.51 28.17
N GLY A 268 1.90 18.34 28.12
CA GLY A 268 2.58 17.75 29.28
C GLY A 268 3.81 18.54 29.76
N ALA A 269 4.58 19.13 28.83
CA ALA A 269 5.72 19.97 29.16
C ALA A 269 5.29 21.30 29.81
N GLN A 270 4.27 21.96 29.25
CA GLN A 270 3.70 23.19 29.80
C GLN A 270 3.16 23.00 31.23
N ARG A 271 2.46 21.88 31.50
CA ARG A 271 1.98 21.54 32.85
C ARG A 271 3.12 21.39 33.85
N ARG A 272 4.22 20.71 33.47
CA ARG A 272 5.40 20.54 34.33
C ARG A 272 6.14 21.85 34.55
N MET A 273 6.26 22.69 33.52
CA MET A 273 6.88 24.00 33.63
C MET A 273 6.10 24.92 34.56
N ALA A 274 4.77 24.94 34.46
CA ALA A 274 3.91 25.71 35.37
C ALA A 274 4.06 25.26 36.83
N ALA A 275 4.11 23.95 37.07
CA ALA A 275 4.34 23.41 38.42
C ALA A 275 5.73 23.78 38.98
N LEU A 276 6.76 23.79 38.14
CA LEU A 276 8.10 24.23 38.56
C LEU A 276 8.15 25.74 38.82
N GLN A 277 7.44 26.55 38.04
CA GLN A 277 7.32 27.99 38.28
C GLN A 277 6.62 28.27 39.61
N GLU A 278 5.53 27.57 39.90
CA GLU A 278 4.82 27.66 41.18
C GLU A 278 5.72 27.28 42.36
N GLN A 279 6.51 26.20 42.24
CA GLN A 279 7.50 25.82 43.25
C GLN A 279 8.61 26.86 43.41
N TRP A 280 9.07 27.46 42.31
CA TRP A 280 10.09 28.50 42.34
C TRP A 280 9.57 29.76 43.05
N ASP A 281 8.36 30.20 42.71
CA ASP A 281 7.72 31.37 43.32
C ASP A 281 7.46 31.16 44.82
N GLU A 282 7.07 29.94 45.23
CA GLU A 282 6.92 29.55 46.63
C GLU A 282 8.28 29.62 47.38
N LEU A 283 9.34 29.04 46.81
CA LEU A 283 10.67 29.07 47.43
C LEU A 283 11.23 30.50 47.52
N VAL A 284 11.00 31.33 46.50
CA VAL A 284 11.37 32.76 46.52
C VAL A 284 10.58 33.48 47.61
N GLY A 285 9.28 33.21 47.76
CA GLY A 285 8.47 33.76 48.84
C GLY A 285 9.00 33.40 50.23
N GLN A 286 9.39 32.13 50.43
CA GLN A 286 10.02 31.67 51.67
C GLN A 286 11.38 32.31 51.94
N LEU A 287 12.16 32.61 50.89
CA LEU A 287 13.45 33.30 50.98
C LEU A 287 13.31 34.80 51.32
N ASP A 288 12.24 35.45 50.84
CA ASP A 288 11.93 36.85 51.14
C ASP A 288 11.35 37.04 52.56
N GLU A 289 10.84 35.97 53.19
CA GLU A 289 10.46 35.99 54.61
C GLU A 289 11.69 36.17 55.51
N ARG A 290 11.72 37.28 56.26
CA ARG A 290 12.85 37.61 57.13
C ARG A 290 12.83 36.69 58.38
N PRO A 291 13.84 35.85 58.58
CA PRO A 291 13.84 34.87 59.67
C PRO A 291 13.95 35.57 61.03
N GLN A 292 13.05 35.23 61.96
CA GLN A 292 12.99 35.82 63.31
C GLN A 292 13.95 35.14 64.31
N ASP A 293 14.42 33.92 64.04
CA ASP A 293 15.31 33.15 64.93
C ASP A 293 16.28 32.23 64.16
N LEU A 294 17.40 31.85 64.79
CA LEU A 294 18.45 30.99 64.22
C LEU A 294 18.01 29.53 63.96
N ASP A 295 17.03 29.02 64.71
CA ASP A 295 16.43 27.69 64.45
C ASP A 295 15.35 27.75 63.36
N ALA A 296 14.82 28.93 63.02
CA ALA A 296 13.94 29.14 61.88
C ALA A 296 14.70 29.29 60.54
N LEU A 297 16.05 29.29 60.61
CA LEU A 297 16.96 29.40 59.47
C LEU A 297 17.55 28.05 59.01
N LYS A 298 17.30 26.95 59.75
CA LYS A 298 17.75 25.60 59.40
C LYS A 298 16.72 24.87 58.55
#